data_AF-A0AAD4Z5R1-F1
#
_entry.id   AF-A0AAD4Z5R1-F1
#
_cell.length_a   1.000
_cell.length_b   1.000
_cell.length_c   1.000
_cell.angle_alpha   90.00
_cell.angle_beta   90.00
_cell.angle_gamma   90.00
#
_symmetry.space_group_name_H-M   'P 1'
#
loop_
_entity.id
_entity.type
_entity.pdbx_description
1 polymer ?
#
loop_
_entity_poly.entity_id
_entity_poly.type
_entity_poly.pdbx_seq_one_letter_code
_entity_poly.pdbx_strand_id
1 'polypeptide(L)'
;MSFPVVATQVARRETTDASNALALQIAQALERPLLKGLERVCARGYMSIYQDDASHSEAILKLAKLDFNIVQSLHKKELSEITRWWKELDFEKKLPFARDRIVELKILTKVITLVSVLDDIYDAFGTYEELVIFTGAIER
;
A
#
# COMPACT_ATOMS: atom_id res chain seq x y z
N MET A 1 12.71 13.83 8.52
CA MET A 1 13.37 14.84 7.66
C MET A 1 12.30 15.72 7.04
N SER A 2 12.07 16.89 7.63
CA SER A 2 11.09 17.87 7.19
C SER A 2 11.57 18.56 5.92
N PHE A 3 10.76 18.58 4.86
CA PHE A 3 11.04 19.44 3.71
C PHE A 3 11.05 20.91 4.18
N PRO A 4 11.94 21.78 3.66
CA PRO A 4 12.00 23.17 4.09
C PRO A 4 10.71 23.89 3.66
N VAL A 5 9.98 24.40 4.66
CA VAL A 5 8.69 25.12 4.54
C VAL A 5 8.71 26.23 3.48
N VAL A 6 9.89 26.80 3.24
CA VAL A 6 10.14 27.86 2.24
C VAL A 6 9.93 27.37 0.80
N ALA A 7 10.39 26.16 0.47
CA ALA A 7 10.19 25.58 -0.87
C ALA A 7 8.71 25.28 -1.14
N THR A 8 7.97 24.87 -0.10
CA THR A 8 6.54 24.61 -0.18
C THR A 8 5.71 25.90 -0.34
N GLN A 9 6.16 27.02 0.21
CA GLN A 9 5.49 28.31 0.09
C GLN A 9 5.71 28.99 -1.28
N VAL A 10 6.90 28.86 -1.86
CA VAL A 10 7.20 29.40 -3.21
C VAL A 10 6.42 28.63 -4.28
N ALA A 11 6.42 27.30 -4.23
CA ALA A 11 5.65 26.47 -5.16
C ALA A 11 4.14 26.71 -5.10
N ARG A 12 3.57 27.00 -3.91
CA ARG A 12 2.14 27.35 -3.74
C ARG A 12 1.76 28.73 -4.30
N ARG A 13 2.71 29.64 -4.49
CA ARG A 13 2.47 30.96 -5.10
C ARG A 13 2.45 30.91 -6.62
N GLU A 14 3.15 29.96 -7.23
CA GLU A 14 3.19 29.80 -8.69
C GLU A 14 2.02 28.96 -9.24
N THR A 15 1.32 28.19 -8.38
CA THR A 15 0.18 27.37 -8.79
C THR A 15 -1.07 28.15 -9.21
N THR A 16 -1.12 29.48 -9.01
CA THR A 16 -2.26 30.32 -9.42
C THR A 16 -2.29 30.65 -10.92
N ASP A 17 -1.16 30.51 -11.64
CA ASP A 17 -1.05 30.79 -13.09
C ASP A 17 -0.76 29.53 -13.94
N ALA A 18 -0.60 28.36 -13.31
CA ALA A 18 -0.30 27.10 -13.99
C ALA A 18 -1.57 26.42 -14.53
N SER A 19 -1.43 25.61 -15.59
CA SER A 19 -2.52 24.72 -16.02
C SER A 19 -2.93 23.80 -14.86
N ASN A 20 -4.23 23.49 -14.74
CA ASN A 20 -4.75 22.65 -13.65
C ASN A 20 -3.99 21.32 -13.49
N ALA A 21 -3.53 20.72 -14.60
CA ALA A 21 -2.74 19.49 -14.60
C ALA A 21 -1.34 19.68 -13.97
N LEU A 22 -0.67 20.80 -14.27
CA LEU A 22 0.64 21.12 -13.69
C LEU A 22 0.53 21.43 -12.20
N ALA A 23 -0.50 22.18 -11.79
CA ALA A 23 -0.77 22.45 -10.37
C ALA A 23 -1.02 21.15 -9.59
N LEU A 24 -1.77 20.19 -10.18
CA LEU A 24 -2.02 18.88 -9.59
C LEU A 24 -0.73 18.05 -9.47
N GLN A 25 0.14 18.06 -10.48
CA GLN A 25 1.44 17.38 -10.42
C GLN A 25 2.33 17.95 -9.31
N ILE A 26 2.42 19.27 -9.20
CA ILE A 26 3.21 19.95 -8.15
C ILE A 26 2.67 19.59 -6.77
N ALA A 27 1.35 19.66 -6.56
CA ALA A 27 0.72 19.30 -5.29
C ALA A 27 1.00 17.84 -4.91
N GLN A 28 0.85 16.90 -5.86
CA GLN A 28 1.14 15.48 -5.62
C GLN A 28 2.61 15.23 -5.31
N ALA A 29 3.53 15.87 -6.03
CA ALA A 29 4.98 15.72 -5.80
C ALA A 29 5.40 16.26 -4.43
N LEU A 30 4.75 17.33 -3.95
CA LEU A 30 4.98 17.91 -2.63
C LEU A 30 4.42 17.04 -1.49
N GLU A 31 3.27 16.39 -1.70
CA GLU A 31 2.71 15.46 -0.72
C GLU A 31 3.51 14.15 -0.68
N ARG A 32 3.84 13.59 -1.85
CA ARG A 32 4.48 12.29 -2.01
C ARG A 32 5.51 12.35 -3.15
N PRO A 33 6.79 12.55 -2.84
CA PRO A 33 7.84 12.53 -3.86
C PRO A 33 7.84 11.20 -4.62
N LEU A 34 7.98 11.24 -5.94
CA LEU A 34 7.91 10.06 -6.82
C LEU A 34 8.86 8.94 -6.38
N LEU A 35 10.09 9.29 -5.95
CA LEU A 35 11.10 8.33 -5.48
C LEU A 35 10.77 7.68 -4.13
N LYS A 36 9.80 8.22 -3.39
CA LYS A 36 9.34 7.70 -2.09
C LYS A 36 7.94 7.07 -2.19
N GLY A 37 7.30 7.16 -3.36
CA GLY A 37 5.97 6.64 -3.60
C GLY A 37 6.00 5.19 -4.05
N LEU A 38 4.97 4.44 -3.70
CA LEU A 38 4.76 3.10 -4.27
C LEU A 38 4.42 3.25 -5.75
N GLU A 39 5.20 2.60 -6.61
CA GLU A 39 5.11 2.73 -8.07
C GLU A 39 3.68 2.57 -8.59
N ARG A 40 2.96 1.54 -8.14
CA ARG A 40 1.57 1.30 -8.58
C ARG A 40 0.58 2.35 -8.07
N VAL A 41 0.82 2.98 -6.92
CA VAL A 41 -0.01 4.07 -6.40
C VAL A 41 0.25 5.35 -7.20
N CYS A 42 1.51 5.68 -7.42
CA CYS A 42 1.91 6.83 -8.23
C CYS A 42 1.45 6.69 -9.68
N ALA A 43 1.61 5.51 -10.29
CA ALA A 43 1.15 5.24 -11.65
C ALA A 43 -0.36 5.45 -11.81
N ARG A 44 -1.16 5.05 -10.82
CA ARG A 44 -2.62 5.28 -10.83
C ARG A 44 -2.96 6.78 -10.84
N GLY A 45 -2.29 7.58 -10.01
CA GLY A 45 -2.49 9.03 -9.99
C GLY A 45 -2.05 9.68 -11.30
N TYR A 46 -0.88 9.29 -11.80
CA TYR A 46 -0.29 9.85 -13.01
C TYR A 46 -1.09 9.51 -14.27
N MET A 47 -1.71 8.33 -14.37
CA MET A 47 -2.59 8.00 -15.51
C MET A 47 -3.74 9.01 -15.68
N SER A 48 -4.29 9.54 -14.58
CA SER A 48 -5.34 10.56 -14.64
C SER A 48 -4.80 11.89 -15.13
N ILE A 49 -3.64 12.29 -14.65
CA ILE A 49 -2.96 13.53 -15.06
C ILE A 49 -2.59 13.47 -16.55
N TYR A 50 -2.03 12.34 -16.98
CA TYR A 50 -1.61 12.14 -18.36
C TYR A 50 -2.78 12.12 -19.32
N GLN A 51 -3.96 11.67 -18.89
CA GLN A 51 -5.17 11.69 -19.70
C GLN A 51 -5.64 13.12 -20.02
N ASP A 52 -5.42 14.07 -19.11
CA ASP A 52 -5.86 15.46 -19.27
C ASP A 52 -4.81 16.35 -19.99
N ASP A 53 -3.63 15.80 -20.29
CA ASP A 53 -2.56 16.50 -21.00
C ASP A 53 -2.90 16.62 -22.50
N ALA A 54 -2.90 17.82 -23.07
CA ALA A 54 -3.24 18.05 -24.47
C ALA A 54 -2.27 17.37 -25.47
N SER A 55 -1.06 17.01 -25.02
CA SER A 55 -0.01 16.38 -25.82
C SER A 55 0.11 14.86 -25.61
N HIS A 56 -0.78 14.25 -24.83
CA HIS A 56 -0.65 12.84 -24.48
C HIS A 56 -0.78 11.91 -25.70
N SER A 57 -0.03 10.81 -25.65
CA SER A 57 -0.17 9.73 -26.60
C SER A 57 -1.28 8.80 -26.15
N GLU A 58 -2.35 8.74 -26.94
CA GLU A 58 -3.48 7.83 -26.74
C GLU A 58 -3.04 6.35 -26.70
N ALA A 59 -2.02 5.98 -27.50
CA ALA A 59 -1.47 4.62 -27.52
C ALA A 59 -0.79 4.26 -26.18
N ILE A 60 0.00 5.18 -25.63
CA ILE A 60 0.68 4.98 -24.34
C ILE A 60 -0.34 4.91 -23.20
N LEU A 61 -1.34 5.80 -23.19
CA LEU A 61 -2.39 5.81 -22.17
C LEU A 61 -3.18 4.49 -22.18
N LYS A 62 -3.54 3.99 -23.37
CA LYS A 62 -4.21 2.69 -23.52
C LYS A 62 -3.35 1.55 -22.99
N LEU A 63 -2.08 1.51 -23.36
CA LEU A 63 -1.14 0.49 -22.89
C LEU A 63 -1.02 0.49 -21.37
N ALA A 64 -0.83 1.67 -20.76
CA ALA A 64 -0.71 1.82 -19.31
C ALA A 64 -1.98 1.34 -18.57
N LYS A 65 -3.17 1.70 -19.07
CA LYS A 65 -4.44 1.24 -18.50
C LYS A 65 -4.61 -0.28 -18.61
N LEU A 66 -4.24 -0.87 -19.74
CA LEU A 66 -4.32 -2.33 -19.94
C LEU A 66 -3.36 -3.08 -19.02
N ASP A 67 -2.08 -2.68 -18.95
CA ASP A 67 -1.10 -3.28 -18.02
C ASP A 67 -1.60 -3.21 -16.59
N PHE A 68 -2.07 -2.02 -16.16
CA PHE A 68 -2.57 -1.83 -14.81
C PHE A 68 -3.74 -2.77 -14.49
N ASN A 69 -4.66 -2.96 -15.44
CA ASN A 69 -5.81 -3.85 -15.26
C ASN A 69 -5.42 -5.33 -15.21
N ILE A 70 -4.46 -5.77 -16.04
CA ILE A 70 -3.94 -7.14 -16.02
C ILE A 70 -3.32 -7.45 -14.66
N VAL A 71 -2.42 -6.59 -14.19
CA VAL A 71 -1.74 -6.77 -12.90
C VAL A 71 -2.72 -6.64 -11.73
N GLN A 72 -3.69 -5.73 -11.81
CA GLN A 72 -4.75 -5.65 -10.81
C GLN A 72 -5.58 -6.95 -10.75
N SER A 73 -5.90 -7.56 -11.89
CA SER A 73 -6.64 -8.82 -11.95
C SER A 73 -5.87 -9.96 -11.28
N LEU A 74 -4.56 -10.06 -11.54
CA LEU A 74 -3.69 -11.03 -10.87
C LEU A 74 -3.69 -10.85 -9.35
N HIS A 75 -3.48 -9.62 -8.87
CA HIS A 75 -3.52 -9.33 -7.44
C HIS A 75 -4.88 -9.64 -6.79
N LYS A 76 -5.99 -9.46 -7.51
CA LYS A 76 -7.33 -9.82 -7.02
C LYS A 76 -7.48 -11.34 -6.87
N LYS A 77 -6.92 -12.11 -7.81
CA LYS A 77 -6.90 -13.57 -7.75
C LYS A 77 -6.08 -14.07 -6.56
N GLU A 78 -4.87 -13.55 -6.39
CA GLU A 78 -4.01 -13.88 -5.24
C GLU A 78 -4.69 -13.54 -3.92
N LEU A 79 -5.29 -12.34 -3.82
CA LEU A 79 -6.02 -11.93 -2.62
C LEU A 79 -7.21 -12.85 -2.31
N SER A 80 -7.94 -13.30 -3.34
CA SER A 80 -9.02 -14.28 -3.18
C SER A 80 -8.51 -15.61 -2.63
N GLU A 81 -7.38 -16.11 -3.12
CA GLU A 81 -6.76 -17.34 -2.63
C GLU A 81 -6.30 -17.22 -1.18
N ILE A 82 -5.67 -16.10 -0.83
CA ILE A 82 -5.23 -15.81 0.53
C ILE A 82 -6.42 -15.67 1.48
N THR A 83 -7.45 -14.92 1.08
CA THR A 83 -8.64 -14.70 1.91
C THR A 83 -9.35 -16.02 2.18
N ARG A 84 -9.40 -16.92 1.18
CA ARG A 84 -9.95 -18.27 1.36
C ARG A 84 -9.11 -19.09 2.34
N TRP A 85 -7.80 -19.12 2.15
CA TRP A 85 -6.88 -19.81 3.06
C TRP A 85 -6.99 -19.31 4.51
N TRP A 86 -7.10 -17.99 4.71
CA TRP A 86 -7.28 -17.43 6.05
C TRP A 86 -8.61 -17.85 6.69
N LYS A 87 -9.70 -17.85 5.92
CA LYS A 87 -11.00 -18.33 6.39
C LYS A 87 -10.97 -19.81 6.77
N GLU A 88 -10.24 -20.64 6.02
CA GLU A 88 -10.05 -22.06 6.32
C GLU A 88 -9.27 -22.29 7.63
N LEU A 89 -8.38 -21.38 8.03
CA LEU A 89 -7.68 -21.47 9.32
C LEU A 89 -8.60 -21.22 10.52
N ASP A 90 -9.72 -20.51 10.30
CA ASP A 90 -10.73 -20.17 11.31
C ASP A 90 -10.14 -19.40 12.50
N PHE A 91 -9.15 -18.52 12.24
CA PHE A 91 -8.50 -17.72 13.28
C PHE A 91 -9.44 -16.73 13.96
N GLU A 92 -10.49 -16.28 13.29
CA GLU A 92 -11.53 -15.45 13.92
C GLU A 92 -12.14 -16.13 15.15
N LYS A 93 -12.34 -17.45 15.11
CA LYS A 93 -12.85 -18.23 16.26
C LYS A 93 -11.75 -18.71 17.18
N LYS A 94 -10.60 -19.14 16.63
CA LYS A 94 -9.50 -19.75 17.41
C LYS A 94 -8.65 -18.71 18.14
N LEU A 95 -8.50 -17.52 17.57
CA LEU A 95 -7.67 -16.42 18.04
C LEU A 95 -8.50 -15.13 18.01
N PRO A 96 -9.56 -15.02 18.83
CA PRO A 96 -10.47 -13.87 18.81
C PRO A 96 -9.80 -12.55 19.23
N PHE A 97 -8.59 -12.62 19.80
CA PHE A 97 -7.78 -11.46 20.16
C PHE A 97 -6.98 -10.89 18.97
N ALA A 98 -6.76 -11.68 17.91
CA ALA A 98 -5.92 -11.28 16.78
C ALA A 98 -6.67 -10.34 15.81
N ARG A 99 -5.98 -9.33 15.30
CA ARG A 99 -6.54 -8.31 14.40
C ARG A 99 -6.62 -8.85 12.97
N ASP A 100 -7.77 -8.70 12.31
CA ASP A 100 -7.92 -9.04 10.90
C ASP A 100 -7.33 -7.94 9.98
N ARG A 101 -6.12 -8.18 9.47
CA ARG A 101 -5.40 -7.26 8.56
C ARG A 101 -5.14 -7.84 7.16
N ILE A 102 -5.84 -8.90 6.75
CA ILE A 102 -5.58 -9.58 5.46
C ILE A 102 -5.58 -8.62 4.26
N VAL A 103 -6.51 -7.66 4.25
CA VAL A 103 -6.68 -6.72 3.12
C VAL A 103 -5.55 -5.70 3.05
N GLU A 104 -4.97 -5.33 4.20
CA GLU A 104 -3.83 -4.40 4.29
C GLU A 104 -2.51 -5.05 3.84
N LEU A 105 -2.41 -6.38 4.00
CA LEU A 105 -1.19 -7.14 3.77
C LEU A 105 -1.15 -7.72 2.36
N LYS A 106 -0.57 -7.00 1.39
CA LYS A 106 -0.47 -7.48 -0.01
C LYS A 106 0.85 -8.19 -0.35
N ILE A 107 0.73 -9.24 -1.18
CA ILE A 107 1.74 -9.93 -2.01
C ILE A 107 2.78 -10.81 -1.27
N LEU A 108 3.18 -10.50 -0.03
CA LEU A 108 3.94 -11.41 0.87
C LEU A 108 3.04 -12.05 1.96
N THR A 109 1.74 -12.17 1.65
CA THR A 109 0.70 -12.08 2.67
C THR A 109 0.69 -13.19 3.69
N LYS A 110 0.98 -14.45 3.35
CA LYS A 110 0.87 -15.54 4.35
C LYS A 110 1.84 -15.35 5.51
N VAL A 111 3.11 -15.07 5.23
CA VAL A 111 4.12 -14.84 6.26
C VAL A 111 3.79 -13.57 7.04
N ILE A 112 3.43 -12.48 6.38
CA ILE A 112 3.12 -11.23 7.08
C ILE A 112 1.86 -11.38 7.94
N THR A 113 0.84 -12.13 7.50
CA THR A 113 -0.35 -12.41 8.31
C THR A 113 -0.01 -13.23 9.55
N LEU A 114 0.88 -14.22 9.44
CA LEU A 114 1.35 -14.99 10.59
C LEU A 114 2.20 -14.13 11.53
N VAL A 115 3.08 -13.28 11.00
CA VAL A 115 3.86 -12.32 11.79
C VAL A 115 2.95 -11.33 12.52
N SER A 116 1.83 -10.91 11.92
CA SER A 116 0.87 -10.02 12.57
C SER A 116 0.15 -10.70 13.74
N VAL A 117 -0.19 -11.98 13.58
CA VAL A 117 -0.74 -12.79 14.68
C VAL A 117 0.31 -13.00 15.78
N LEU A 118 1.58 -13.21 15.41
CA LEU A 118 2.67 -13.27 16.39
C LEU A 118 2.82 -11.94 17.13
N ASP A 119 2.80 -10.81 16.44
CA ASP A 119 2.83 -9.47 17.05
C ASP A 119 1.72 -9.33 18.10
N ASP A 120 0.47 -9.68 17.74
CA ASP A 120 -0.68 -9.68 18.66
C ASP A 120 -0.49 -10.59 19.89
N ILE A 121 0.24 -11.71 19.73
CA ILE A 121 0.58 -12.62 20.84
C ILE A 121 1.59 -11.96 21.78
N TYR A 122 2.63 -11.30 21.25
CA TYR A 122 3.70 -10.72 22.08
C TYR A 122 3.33 -9.34 22.66
N ASP A 123 2.47 -8.56 22.01
CA ASP A 123 2.15 -7.18 22.41
C ASP A 123 0.91 -7.08 23.34
N ALA A 124 -0.08 -7.98 23.17
CA ALA A 124 -1.39 -7.84 23.80
C ALA A 124 -1.86 -9.08 24.57
N PHE A 125 -1.50 -10.29 24.16
CA PHE A 125 -2.10 -11.51 24.72
C PHE A 125 -1.21 -12.28 25.71
N GLY A 126 0.05 -12.56 25.36
CA GLY A 126 0.89 -13.51 26.08
C GLY A 126 1.45 -12.97 27.40
N THR A 127 1.42 -13.80 28.44
CA THR A 127 2.20 -13.55 29.66
C THR A 127 3.67 -13.87 29.43
N TYR A 128 4.57 -13.28 30.24
CA TYR A 128 6.00 -13.48 30.07
C TYR A 128 6.41 -14.96 30.11
N GLU A 129 5.85 -15.74 31.03
CA GLU A 129 6.12 -17.17 31.19
C GLU A 129 5.69 -17.97 29.95
N GLU A 130 4.53 -17.65 29.38
CA GLU A 130 4.03 -18.30 28.15
C GLU A 130 4.89 -17.93 26.93
N LEU A 131 5.29 -16.65 26.83
CA LEU A 131 6.11 -16.16 25.72
C LEU A 131 7.51 -16.78 25.73
N VAL A 132 8.11 -17.03 26.89
CA VAL A 132 9.40 -17.72 26.99
C VAL A 132 9.31 -19.15 26.44
N ILE A 133 8.26 -19.89 26.80
CA ILE A 133 8.05 -21.27 26.30
C ILE A 133 7.78 -21.26 24.79
N PHE A 134 6.96 -20.31 24.33
CA PHE A 134 6.60 -20.15 22.92
C PHE A 134 7.82 -19.79 22.06
N THR A 135 8.65 -18.84 22.51
CA THR A 135 9.92 -18.46 21.84
C THR A 135 10.85 -19.67 21.74
N GLY A 136 11.05 -20.40 22.84
CA GLY A 136 11.87 -21.60 22.84
C GLY A 136 11.32 -22.74 21.97
N ALA A 137 10.04 -22.72 21.59
CA ALA A 137 9.49 -23.66 20.62
C ALA A 137 9.77 -23.25 19.17
N ILE A 138 9.86 -21.96 18.87
CA ILE A 138 10.18 -21.42 17.54
C ILE A 138 11.67 -21.56 17.22
N GLU A 139 12.55 -21.43 18.22
CA GLU A 139 14.01 -21.50 18.05
C GLU A 139 14.57 -22.93 17.93
N ARG A 140 13.75 -23.95 18.18
CA ARG A 140 14.11 -25.37 18.07
C ARG A 140 14.02 -25.88 16.64
#